data_AF-A0A6G0JG11-F1
#
_entry.id   AF-A0A6G0JG11-F1
#
_cell.length_a   1.000
_cell.length_b   1.000
_cell.length_c   1.000
_cell.angle_alpha   90.00
_cell.angle_beta   90.00
_cell.angle_gamma   90.00
#
_symmetry.space_group_name_H-M   'P 1'
#
loop_
_entity.id
_entity.type
_entity.pdbx_description
1 polymer ?
#
loop_
_entity_poly.entity_id
_entity_poly.type
_entity_poly.pdbx_seq_one_letter_code
_entity_poly.pdbx_strand_id
1 'polypeptide(L)'
;MTKKTRSKDAVQVDVALRNRIMGYAKESAVESIFVPVNFMNAHWCCLVIKVQAKRIYFYDPLNQAPYKNACTALATHLKVSGLQEYDVVGQNNPIQFDAYSCGVYVCWMFIRHAIQGLRVDMTAASLPRRLFELFFYLMNNRLLTVETATATASPATGDELKHPPPSEDQEDEQVPATQVAQ
;
A
#
# COMPACT_ATOMS: atom_id res chain seq x y z
N MET A 1 -13.40 35.64 -23.16
CA MET A 1 -13.76 34.28 -22.69
C MET A 1 -13.29 33.26 -23.69
N THR A 2 -12.13 32.64 -23.47
CA THR A 2 -11.60 31.58 -24.34
C THR A 2 -12.32 30.28 -24.03
N LYS A 3 -13.12 29.81 -24.99
CA LYS A 3 -13.78 28.49 -24.97
C LYS A 3 -12.67 27.42 -24.90
N LYS A 4 -12.46 26.82 -23.72
CA LYS A 4 -11.58 25.66 -23.58
C LYS A 4 -12.18 24.50 -24.36
N THR A 5 -11.65 24.24 -25.55
CA THR A 5 -11.95 23.05 -26.33
C THR A 5 -11.52 21.83 -25.51
N ARG A 6 -12.48 20.99 -25.13
CA ARG A 6 -12.21 19.73 -24.42
C ARG A 6 -11.34 18.86 -25.33
N SER A 7 -10.08 18.63 -24.95
CA SER A 7 -9.16 17.78 -25.72
C SER A 7 -9.79 16.41 -25.96
N LYS A 8 -9.76 15.94 -27.21
CA LYS A 8 -10.29 14.64 -27.64
C LYS A 8 -9.46 13.45 -27.12
N ASP A 9 -8.33 13.71 -26.47
CA ASP A 9 -7.37 12.69 -26.00
C ASP A 9 -7.43 12.44 -24.49
N ALA A 10 -8.56 12.74 -23.85
CA ALA A 10 -8.72 12.41 -22.44
C ALA A 10 -8.57 10.89 -22.28
N VAL A 11 -7.68 10.45 -21.38
CA VAL A 11 -7.48 9.01 -21.08
C VAL A 11 -8.82 8.43 -20.63
N GLN A 12 -9.35 7.46 -21.39
CA GLN A 12 -10.61 6.79 -21.08
C GLN A 12 -10.34 5.38 -20.57
N VAL A 13 -11.21 4.93 -19.67
CA VAL A 13 -11.28 3.52 -19.29
C VAL A 13 -11.92 2.77 -20.45
N ASP A 14 -11.30 1.66 -20.87
CA ASP A 14 -11.88 0.74 -21.85
C ASP A 14 -13.35 0.41 -21.55
N VAL A 15 -14.17 0.30 -22.58
CA VAL A 15 -15.63 0.15 -22.44
C VAL A 15 -15.99 -1.15 -21.72
N ALA A 16 -15.31 -2.26 -22.03
CA ALA A 16 -15.60 -3.55 -21.40
C ALA A 16 -15.21 -3.53 -19.92
N LEU A 17 -14.02 -2.99 -19.61
CA LEU A 17 -13.58 -2.81 -18.22
C LEU A 17 -14.52 -1.87 -17.45
N ARG A 18 -14.90 -0.74 -18.05
CA ARG A 18 -15.85 0.21 -17.45
C ARG A 18 -17.17 -0.48 -17.12
N ASN A 19 -17.74 -1.22 -18.07
CA ASN A 19 -19.02 -1.90 -17.85
C ASN A 19 -18.92 -2.94 -16.72
N ARG A 20 -17.79 -3.66 -16.62
CA ARG A 20 -17.51 -4.57 -15.49
C ARG A 20 -17.46 -3.83 -14.15
N ILE A 21 -16.73 -2.71 -14.08
CA ILE A 21 -16.66 -1.86 -12.88
C ILE A 21 -18.07 -1.41 -12.47
N MET A 22 -18.91 -0.99 -13.42
CA MET A 22 -20.29 -0.57 -13.14
C MET A 22 -21.18 -1.73 -12.69
N GLY A 23 -20.94 -2.95 -13.19
CA GLY A 23 -21.60 -4.16 -12.72
C GLY A 23 -21.29 -4.40 -11.24
N TYR A 24 -20.01 -4.52 -10.90
CA TYR A 24 -19.57 -4.76 -9.53
C TYR A 24 -19.98 -3.65 -8.56
N ALA A 25 -20.00 -2.38 -8.99
CA ALA A 25 -20.41 -1.28 -8.13
C ALA A 25 -21.91 -1.29 -7.77
N LYS A 26 -22.73 -2.11 -8.43
CA LYS A 26 -24.15 -2.34 -8.12
C LYS A 26 -24.38 -3.57 -7.26
N GLU A 27 -23.40 -4.46 -7.14
CA GLU A 27 -23.51 -5.67 -6.34
C GLU A 27 -23.36 -5.36 -4.86
N SER A 28 -24.35 -5.75 -4.05
CA SER A 28 -24.37 -5.46 -2.60
C SER A 28 -23.22 -6.09 -1.83
N ALA A 29 -22.70 -7.22 -2.31
CA ALA A 29 -21.58 -7.94 -1.70
C ALA A 29 -20.21 -7.32 -2.01
N VAL A 30 -20.11 -6.42 -3.00
CA VAL A 30 -18.84 -5.80 -3.36
C VAL A 30 -18.59 -4.59 -2.49
N GLU A 31 -17.57 -4.65 -1.64
CA GLU A 31 -17.17 -3.51 -0.82
C GLU A 31 -16.22 -2.56 -1.55
N SER A 32 -15.28 -3.13 -2.31
CA SER A 32 -14.20 -2.40 -2.95
C SER A 32 -13.86 -2.98 -4.30
N ILE A 33 -13.51 -2.10 -5.24
CA ILE A 33 -12.96 -2.47 -6.55
C ILE A 33 -11.58 -1.85 -6.68
N PHE A 34 -10.57 -2.68 -6.95
CA PHE A 34 -9.18 -2.26 -7.13
C PHE A 34 -8.84 -2.24 -8.61
N VAL A 35 -8.39 -1.08 -9.10
CA VAL A 35 -8.07 -0.87 -10.52
C VAL A 35 -6.61 -0.46 -10.63
N PRO A 36 -5.69 -1.37 -10.96
CA PRO A 36 -4.31 -1.00 -11.25
C PRO A 36 -4.27 -0.25 -12.59
N VAL A 37 -3.48 0.81 -12.65
CA VAL A 37 -3.30 1.64 -13.84
C VAL A 37 -1.84 1.62 -14.20
N ASN A 38 -1.52 1.17 -15.41
CA ASN A 38 -0.16 1.20 -15.92
C ASN A 38 -0.04 2.28 -17.00
N PHE A 39 0.95 3.17 -16.84
CA PHE A 39 1.33 4.13 -17.85
C PHE A 39 2.60 3.70 -18.56
N MET A 40 2.55 3.70 -19.90
CA MET A 40 3.69 3.46 -20.79
C MET A 40 4.42 2.13 -20.52
N ASN A 41 3.72 1.10 -20.03
CA ASN A 41 4.29 -0.20 -19.64
C ASN A 41 5.40 -0.11 -18.58
N ALA A 42 5.45 0.97 -17.80
CA ALA A 42 6.57 1.25 -16.90
C ALA A 42 6.14 1.75 -15.51
N HIS A 43 5.14 2.62 -15.43
CA HIS A 43 4.76 3.26 -14.17
C HIS A 43 3.38 2.82 -13.69
N TRP A 44 3.31 2.30 -12.47
CA TRP A 44 2.06 1.86 -11.87
C TRP A 44 1.47 2.91 -10.93
N CYS A 45 0.19 3.19 -11.15
CA CYS A 45 -0.70 3.96 -10.30
C CYS A 45 -1.93 3.10 -9.96
N CYS A 46 -2.88 3.63 -9.20
CA CYS A 46 -4.13 2.91 -8.98
C CYS A 46 -5.33 3.79 -8.70
N LEU A 47 -6.51 3.20 -8.92
CA LEU A 47 -7.79 3.65 -8.37
C LEU A 47 -8.31 2.63 -7.35
N VAL A 48 -8.94 3.14 -6.29
CA VAL A 48 -9.69 2.32 -5.32
C VAL A 48 -11.10 2.86 -5.24
N ILE A 49 -12.07 2.06 -5.65
CA ILE A 49 -13.48 2.42 -5.59
C ILE A 49 -14.07 1.77 -4.34
N LYS A 50 -14.52 2.59 -3.38
CA LYS A 50 -15.26 2.16 -2.19
C LYS A 50 -16.76 2.31 -2.48
N VAL A 51 -17.45 1.18 -2.59
CA VAL A 51 -18.84 1.12 -3.09
C VAL A 51 -19.81 1.73 -2.09
N GLN A 52 -19.76 1.32 -0.82
CA GLN A 52 -20.66 1.83 0.22
C GLN A 52 -20.35 3.29 0.56
N ALA A 53 -19.07 3.64 0.63
CA ALA A 53 -18.64 5.00 0.95
C ALA A 53 -18.80 5.98 -0.22
N LYS A 54 -19.20 5.51 -1.41
CA LYS A 54 -19.32 6.30 -2.65
C LYS A 54 -18.06 7.15 -2.89
N ARG A 55 -16.89 6.50 -2.91
CA ARG A 55 -15.60 7.19 -3.13
C ARG A 55 -14.75 6.48 -4.16
N ILE A 56 -14.06 7.26 -4.99
CA ILE A 56 -13.03 6.82 -5.91
C ILE A 56 -11.73 7.49 -5.45
N TYR A 57 -10.85 6.71 -4.82
CA TYR A 57 -9.51 7.16 -4.52
C TYR A 57 -8.63 7.01 -5.75
N PHE A 58 -7.75 7.96 -5.99
CA PHE A 58 -6.67 7.83 -6.97
C PHE A 58 -5.32 8.03 -6.29
N TYR A 59 -4.33 7.28 -6.74
CA TYR A 59 -3.01 7.28 -6.12
C TYR A 59 -1.92 7.09 -7.17
N ASP A 60 -0.91 7.94 -7.10
CA ASP A 60 0.35 7.82 -7.80
C ASP A 60 1.48 7.73 -6.75
N PRO A 61 2.21 6.61 -6.67
CA PRO A 61 3.34 6.46 -5.75
C PRO A 61 4.39 7.57 -5.84
N LEU A 62 4.64 8.11 -7.04
CA LEU A 62 5.63 9.17 -7.25
C LEU A 62 5.05 10.57 -6.99
N ASN A 63 3.73 10.67 -6.76
CA ASN A 63 3.01 11.93 -6.55
C ASN A 63 3.29 12.99 -7.65
N GLN A 64 3.54 12.56 -8.89
CA GLN A 64 3.87 13.44 -10.01
C GLN A 64 2.60 13.93 -10.71
N ALA A 65 2.59 15.23 -11.04
CA ALA A 65 1.41 15.88 -11.61
C ALA A 65 0.86 15.20 -12.88
N PRO A 66 1.67 14.76 -13.86
CA PRO A 66 1.14 14.11 -15.06
C PRO A 66 0.33 12.84 -14.77
N TYR A 67 0.85 11.94 -13.94
CA TYR A 67 0.19 10.68 -13.61
C TYR A 67 -1.02 10.90 -12.71
N LYS A 68 -0.93 11.80 -11.73
CA LYS A 68 -2.08 12.19 -10.90
C LYS A 68 -3.22 12.77 -11.73
N ASN A 69 -2.92 13.64 -12.69
CA ASN A 69 -3.93 14.22 -13.57
C ASN A 69 -4.57 13.15 -14.45
N ALA A 70 -3.78 12.20 -14.97
CA ALA A 70 -4.30 11.07 -15.73
C ALA A 70 -5.21 10.15 -14.88
N CYS A 71 -4.81 9.79 -13.66
CA CYS A 71 -5.65 9.03 -12.75
C CYS A 71 -6.92 9.79 -12.34
N THR A 72 -6.82 11.10 -12.12
CA THR A 72 -7.98 11.96 -11.84
C THR A 72 -8.95 11.99 -13.03
N ALA A 73 -8.43 12.05 -14.26
CA ALA A 73 -9.24 11.99 -15.47
C ALA A 73 -9.97 10.64 -15.60
N LEU A 74 -9.28 9.52 -15.34
CA LEU A 74 -9.87 8.19 -15.31
C LEU A 74 -10.96 8.07 -14.24
N ALA A 75 -10.70 8.52 -13.01
CA ALA A 75 -11.67 8.52 -11.92
C ALA A 75 -12.90 9.39 -12.25
N THR A 76 -12.67 10.57 -12.84
CA THR A 76 -13.74 11.46 -13.29
C THR A 76 -14.57 10.83 -14.40
N HIS A 77 -13.94 10.13 -15.33
CA HIS A 77 -14.63 9.40 -16.40
C HIS A 77 -15.55 8.31 -15.82
N LEU A 78 -15.09 7.55 -14.82
CA LEU A 78 -15.93 6.59 -14.12
C LEU A 78 -17.11 7.26 -13.39
N LYS A 79 -16.86 8.36 -12.69
CA LYS A 79 -17.90 9.18 -12.04
C LYS A 79 -19.00 9.57 -13.02
N VAL A 80 -18.66 10.21 -14.14
CA VAL A 80 -19.69 10.68 -15.09
C VAL A 80 -20.37 9.56 -15.88
N SER A 81 -19.76 8.36 -15.94
CA SER A 81 -20.27 7.23 -16.73
C SER A 81 -21.18 6.27 -15.97
N GLY A 82 -21.44 6.51 -14.68
CA GLY A 82 -22.32 5.63 -13.89
C GLY A 82 -22.09 5.65 -12.38
N LEU A 83 -21.06 6.37 -11.90
CA LEU A 83 -20.77 6.54 -10.48
C LEU A 83 -20.97 8.00 -10.06
N GLN A 84 -22.04 8.67 -10.53
CA GLN A 84 -22.19 10.13 -10.42
C GLN A 84 -22.17 10.62 -8.96
N GLU A 85 -22.71 9.81 -8.06
CA GLU A 85 -22.77 10.08 -6.62
C GLU A 85 -21.42 9.91 -5.90
N TYR A 86 -20.38 9.39 -6.57
CA TYR A 86 -19.11 9.08 -5.93
C TYR A 86 -18.18 10.29 -5.90
N ASP A 87 -17.53 10.55 -4.77
CA ASP A 87 -16.48 11.56 -4.65
C ASP A 87 -15.13 11.06 -5.20
N VAL A 88 -14.37 11.95 -5.84
CA VAL A 88 -13.01 11.63 -6.32
C VAL A 88 -12.00 12.22 -5.34
N VAL A 89 -11.14 11.38 -4.76
CA VAL A 89 -10.25 11.75 -3.66
C VAL A 89 -8.81 11.35 -3.96
N GLY A 90 -7.88 12.31 -3.91
CA GLY A 90 -6.46 12.01 -4.08
C GLY A 90 -5.84 11.37 -2.86
N GLN A 91 -4.88 10.47 -3.07
CA GLN A 91 -3.99 9.93 -2.05
C GLN A 91 -2.54 10.29 -2.39
N ASN A 92 -1.73 10.51 -1.36
CA ASN A 92 -0.33 10.88 -1.49
C ASN A 92 0.55 10.28 -0.38
N ASN A 93 0.06 9.25 0.32
CA ASN A 93 0.80 8.62 1.41
C ASN A 93 0.60 7.10 1.37
N PRO A 94 1.66 6.29 1.20
CA PRO A 94 3.10 6.67 1.17
C PRO A 94 3.55 7.33 -0.16
N ILE A 95 4.76 7.91 -0.19
CA ILE A 95 5.41 8.42 -1.42
C ILE A 95 6.65 7.59 -1.69
N GLN A 96 6.81 7.17 -2.93
CA GLN A 96 7.98 6.45 -3.44
C GLN A 96 9.07 7.45 -3.84
N PHE A 97 10.32 7.10 -3.55
CA PHE A 97 11.50 7.88 -3.92
C PHE A 97 12.45 7.18 -4.90
N ASP A 98 12.31 5.87 -5.11
CA ASP A 98 13.05 5.13 -6.14
C ASP A 98 12.30 5.11 -7.49
N ALA A 99 12.87 4.48 -8.52
CA ALA A 99 12.30 4.43 -9.86
C ALA A 99 11.52 3.12 -10.20
N TYR A 100 11.49 2.14 -9.30
CA TYR A 100 11.09 0.76 -9.64
C TYR A 100 10.07 0.13 -8.69
N SER A 101 9.81 0.73 -7.53
CA SER A 101 8.93 0.15 -6.51
C SER A 101 7.44 0.46 -6.70
N CYS A 102 7.04 1.16 -7.77
CA CYS A 102 5.66 1.63 -7.95
C CYS A 102 4.61 0.51 -7.85
N GLY A 103 4.93 -0.69 -8.34
CA GLY A 103 4.08 -1.87 -8.19
C GLY A 103 3.87 -2.26 -6.71
N VAL A 104 4.94 -2.24 -5.90
CA VAL A 104 4.87 -2.54 -4.46
C VAL A 104 3.97 -1.53 -3.75
N TYR A 105 4.15 -0.24 -4.03
CA TYR A 105 3.33 0.82 -3.44
C TYR A 105 1.85 0.70 -3.82
N VAL A 106 1.55 0.38 -5.07
CA VAL A 106 0.17 0.12 -5.53
C VAL A 106 -0.45 -1.08 -4.82
N CYS A 107 0.26 -2.21 -4.75
CA CYS A 107 -0.22 -3.40 -4.03
C CYS A 107 -0.52 -3.09 -2.56
N TRP A 108 0.38 -2.40 -1.87
CA TRP A 108 0.19 -2.03 -0.48
C TRP A 108 -0.91 -0.98 -0.27
N MET A 109 -1.13 -0.08 -1.24
CA MET A 109 -2.30 0.82 -1.22
C MET A 109 -3.61 0.02 -1.27
N PHE A 110 -3.69 -1.02 -2.10
CA PHE A 110 -4.85 -1.92 -2.12
C PHE A 110 -5.03 -2.65 -0.80
N ILE A 111 -3.98 -3.24 -0.24
CA ILE A 111 -4.05 -3.97 1.03
C ILE A 111 -4.50 -3.05 2.17
N ARG A 112 -3.98 -1.81 2.24
CA ARG A 112 -4.40 -0.80 3.21
C ARG A 112 -5.90 -0.49 3.12
N HIS A 113 -6.46 -0.49 1.91
CA HIS A 113 -7.89 -0.30 1.73
C HIS A 113 -8.70 -1.57 1.96
N ALA A 114 -8.15 -2.76 1.73
CA ALA A 114 -8.81 -4.03 2.03
C ALA A 114 -8.89 -4.29 3.54
N ILE A 115 -7.86 -3.90 4.29
CA ILE A 115 -7.73 -4.18 5.72
C ILE A 115 -7.81 -2.86 6.49
N GLN A 116 -8.98 -2.59 7.07
CA GLN A 116 -9.20 -1.38 7.86
C GLN A 116 -8.20 -1.27 9.02
N GLY A 117 -7.63 -0.08 9.21
CA GLY A 117 -6.70 0.19 10.30
C GLY A 117 -5.28 -0.33 10.10
N LEU A 118 -4.99 -1.07 9.02
CA LEU A 118 -3.64 -1.56 8.75
C LEU A 118 -2.66 -0.40 8.54
N ARG A 119 -1.59 -0.40 9.33
CA ARG A 119 -0.45 0.50 9.19
C ARG A 119 0.80 -0.33 8.99
N VAL A 120 1.53 -0.03 7.92
CA VAL A 120 2.78 -0.69 7.60
C VAL A 120 3.83 0.35 7.29
N ASP A 121 5.07 0.05 7.66
CA ASP A 121 6.22 0.85 7.27
C ASP A 121 6.46 0.69 5.77
N MET A 122 6.51 1.81 5.06
CA MET A 122 6.74 1.90 3.60
C MET A 122 8.00 2.72 3.27
N THR A 123 8.91 2.87 4.24
CA THR A 123 10.24 3.45 3.99
C THR A 123 11.05 2.58 3.03
N ALA A 124 12.07 3.17 2.39
CA ALA A 124 12.95 2.44 1.48
C ALA A 124 13.59 1.19 2.11
N ALA A 125 13.94 1.26 3.40
CA ALA A 125 14.51 0.15 4.16
C ALA A 125 13.54 -1.01 4.36
N SER A 126 12.23 -0.75 4.40
CA SER A 126 11.23 -1.80 4.61
C SER A 126 10.78 -2.47 3.30
N LEU A 127 11.09 -1.89 2.13
CA LEU A 127 10.58 -2.38 0.83
C LEU A 127 10.94 -3.84 0.52
N PRO A 128 12.16 -4.36 0.79
CA PRO A 128 12.44 -5.78 0.62
C PRO A 128 11.50 -6.68 1.45
N ARG A 129 11.21 -6.28 2.69
CA ARG A 129 10.24 -6.97 3.55
C ARG A 129 8.82 -6.85 3.01
N ARG A 130 8.41 -5.65 2.55
CA ARG A 130 7.09 -5.42 1.92
C ARG A 130 6.90 -6.30 0.69
N LEU A 131 7.95 -6.50 -0.11
CA LEU A 131 7.92 -7.37 -1.27
C LEU A 131 7.82 -8.86 -0.87
N PHE A 132 8.62 -9.30 0.09
CA PHE A 132 8.54 -10.66 0.65
C PHE A 132 7.13 -10.97 1.17
N GLU A 133 6.54 -10.05 1.94
CA GLU A 133 5.20 -10.21 2.51
C GLU A 133 4.11 -10.29 1.43
N LEU A 134 4.25 -9.59 0.30
CA LEU A 134 3.34 -9.71 -0.84
C LEU A 134 3.36 -11.13 -1.44
N PHE A 135 4.54 -11.69 -1.68
CA PHE A 135 4.67 -13.05 -2.22
C PHE A 135 4.26 -14.11 -1.21
N PHE A 136 4.57 -13.90 0.08
CA PHE A 136 4.09 -14.77 1.14
C PHE A 136 2.56 -14.78 1.18
N TYR A 137 1.92 -13.60 1.11
CA TYR A 137 0.46 -13.48 1.05
C TYR A 137 -0.11 -14.24 -0.14
N LEU A 138 0.48 -14.08 -1.32
CA LEU A 138 0.01 -14.74 -2.54
C LEU A 138 0.05 -16.28 -2.42
N MET A 139 1.10 -16.81 -1.78
CA MET A 139 1.27 -18.25 -1.60
C MET A 139 0.38 -18.84 -0.49
N ASN A 140 0.14 -18.09 0.58
CA ASN A 140 -0.47 -18.64 1.80
C ASN A 140 -1.88 -18.10 2.07
N ASN A 141 -2.38 -17.18 1.24
CA ASN A 141 -3.60 -16.40 1.46
C ASN A 141 -3.67 -15.78 2.88
N ARG A 142 -2.49 -15.45 3.44
CA ARG A 142 -2.33 -14.96 4.80
C ARG A 142 -1.35 -13.80 4.80
N LEU A 143 -1.81 -12.65 5.28
CA LEU A 143 -0.90 -11.53 5.50
C LEU A 143 -0.10 -11.82 6.76
N LEU A 144 1.22 -11.73 6.68
CA LEU A 144 2.06 -11.63 7.87
C LEU A 144 1.78 -10.26 8.46
N THR A 145 0.72 -10.14 9.24
CA THR A 145 0.55 -8.98 10.10
C THR A 145 1.84 -8.83 10.88
N VAL A 146 2.44 -7.64 10.85
CA VAL A 146 3.49 -7.26 11.79
C VAL A 146 3.02 -7.77 13.14
N GLU A 147 3.68 -8.79 13.67
CA GLU A 147 3.41 -9.27 15.01
C GLU A 147 3.32 -8.03 15.87
N THR A 148 2.16 -7.84 16.48
CA THR A 148 1.98 -6.91 17.56
C THR A 148 3.18 -7.13 18.47
N ALA A 149 4.11 -6.18 18.47
CA ALA A 149 5.12 -6.00 19.50
C ALA A 149 4.42 -5.58 20.81
N THR A 150 3.39 -6.34 21.19
CA THR A 150 2.60 -6.27 22.42
C THR A 150 2.33 -7.70 22.88
N ALA A 151 3.39 -8.52 22.84
CA ALA A 151 3.55 -9.67 23.71
C ALA A 151 4.86 -9.54 24.50
N THR A 152 5.26 -8.32 24.87
CA THR A 152 5.95 -8.16 26.15
C THR A 152 4.91 -8.42 27.22
N ALA A 153 4.88 -9.67 27.69
CA ALA A 153 4.23 -10.03 28.93
C ALA A 153 4.54 -8.95 29.98
N SER A 154 3.51 -8.34 30.55
CA SER A 154 3.66 -7.70 31.85
C SER A 154 4.25 -8.75 32.78
N PRO A 155 5.41 -8.52 33.42
CA PRO A 155 5.77 -9.33 34.56
C PRO A 155 4.71 -9.03 35.62
N ALA A 156 3.96 -10.06 36.00
CA ALA A 156 3.15 -10.04 37.19
C ALA A 156 4.02 -9.58 38.37
N THR A 157 3.45 -8.71 39.20
CA THR A 157 3.94 -8.36 40.52
C THR A 157 4.33 -9.61 41.32
N GLY A 158 5.53 -9.63 41.90
CA GLY A 158 5.95 -10.70 42.79
C GLY A 158 7.40 -10.57 43.25
N ASP A 159 7.56 -9.88 44.38
CA ASP A 159 8.63 -9.97 45.38
C ASP A 159 10.11 -9.75 45.00
N GLU A 160 10.64 -8.64 45.54
CA GLU A 160 12.05 -8.42 45.82
C GLU A 160 12.63 -9.60 46.64
N LEU A 161 13.49 -10.41 46.03
CA LEU A 161 14.46 -11.21 46.75
C LEU A 161 15.85 -10.61 46.54
N LYS A 162 16.30 -9.92 47.59
CA LYS A 162 17.61 -9.33 47.78
C LYS A 162 18.65 -10.44 47.94
N HIS A 163 19.64 -10.52 47.05
CA HIS A 163 20.86 -11.30 47.28
C HIS A 163 22.13 -10.44 47.12
N PRO A 164 23.17 -10.67 47.95
CA PRO A 164 24.32 -9.77 48.11
C PRO A 164 25.40 -10.00 47.05
N PRO A 165 26.32 -9.04 46.78
CA PRO A 165 27.47 -9.24 45.90
C PRO A 165 28.57 -10.00 46.68
N PRO A 166 29.39 -10.86 46.04
CA PRO A 166 30.64 -10.40 45.38
C PRO A 166 31.06 -11.37 44.21
N SER A 167 32.17 -11.31 43.48
CA SER A 167 33.48 -10.64 43.57
C SER A 167 34.05 -10.50 42.14
N GLU A 168 34.93 -9.53 41.94
CA GLU A 168 35.85 -9.49 40.80
C GLU A 168 36.80 -10.69 40.85
N ASP A 169 36.97 -11.40 39.73
CA ASP A 169 38.27 -11.93 39.31
C ASP A 169 38.24 -12.26 37.81
N GLN A 170 39.36 -11.91 37.18
CA GLN A 170 39.65 -11.88 35.76
C GLN A 170 39.70 -13.28 35.14
N GLU A 171 39.43 -13.40 33.84
CA GLU A 171 40.41 -13.94 32.88
C GLU A 171 39.90 -13.76 31.45
N ASP A 172 40.72 -13.04 30.67
CA ASP A 172 40.62 -12.85 29.24
C ASP A 172 40.71 -14.21 28.51
N GLU A 173 39.79 -14.47 27.57
CA GLU A 173 40.14 -15.33 26.44
C GLU A 173 39.59 -14.77 25.12
N GLN A 174 40.54 -14.59 24.21
CA GLN A 174 40.46 -13.86 22.95
C GLN A 174 39.89 -14.75 21.84
N VAL A 175 39.04 -14.15 21.01
CA VAL A 175 38.44 -14.71 19.77
C VAL A 175 39.54 -15.08 18.74
N PRO A 176 39.24 -15.95 17.76
CA PRO A 176 39.39 -15.42 16.40
C PRO A 176 38.24 -15.77 15.42
N ALA A 177 38.07 -14.82 14.50
CA ALA A 177 37.07 -14.75 13.45
C ALA A 177 37.25 -15.82 12.36
N THR A 178 36.14 -16.36 11.85
CA THR A 178 36.13 -17.21 10.64
C THR A 178 35.83 -16.37 9.40
N GLN A 179 36.68 -16.50 8.39
CA GLN A 179 36.70 -15.76 7.13
C GLN A 179 35.63 -16.26 6.13
N VAL A 180 35.19 -15.35 5.26
CA VAL A 180 34.30 -15.60 4.10
C VAL A 180 35.15 -16.06 2.90
N ALA A 181 34.75 -17.14 2.24
CA ALA A 181 35.37 -17.63 1.01
C ALA A 181 34.74 -16.98 -0.24
N GLN A 182 35.56 -16.82 -1.29
CA GLN A 182 35.30 -16.18 -2.58
C GLN A 182 34.27 -16.90 -3.45
#